data_AF-A0A4D9EJK7-F1
#
_entry.id   AF-A0A4D9EJK7-F1
#
_cell.length_a   1.000
_cell.length_b   1.000
_cell.length_c   1.000
_cell.angle_alpha   90.00
_cell.angle_beta   90.00
_cell.angle_gamma   90.00
#
_symmetry.space_group_name_H-M   'P 1'
#
loop_
_entity.id
_entity.type
_entity.pdbx_description
1 polymer ?
#
loop_
_entity_poly.entity_id
_entity_poly.type
_entity_poly.pdbx_seq_one_letter_code
_entity_poly.pdbx_strand_id
1 'polypeptide(L)'
;MCDQFLGTWKLVSSEKFEDYMKELGVGFAMRKLGSLAKPTVIISADEDMLTIKTESPVKNTEISFKLGQEFEETTTDNRKTKSVVTLDNGSMIHVQKWDDKESTIKRDVVDEKMVVYAHPAINSLLVRRTGPDRTALLTPLIKSNITPPFTLSLKSTMVIIAKESLQLAHHQVP
;
A
#
# COMPACT_ATOMS: atom_id res chain seq x y z
N MET A 1 -4.91 -7.59 -15.74
CA MET A 1 -5.35 -6.26 -15.24
C MET A 1 -4.80 -6.07 -13.84
N CYS A 2 -4.23 -4.91 -13.50
CA CYS A 2 -3.60 -4.66 -12.19
C CYS A 2 -4.59 -4.27 -11.08
N ASP A 3 -5.86 -4.07 -11.42
CA ASP A 3 -6.87 -3.43 -10.55
C ASP A 3 -7.05 -4.11 -9.19
N GLN A 4 -6.84 -5.43 -9.14
CA GLN A 4 -6.91 -6.21 -7.90
C GLN A 4 -5.88 -5.77 -6.86
N PHE A 5 -4.76 -5.17 -7.29
CA PHE A 5 -3.70 -4.67 -6.42
C PHE A 5 -3.98 -3.25 -5.90
N LEU A 6 -4.90 -2.51 -6.51
CA LEU A 6 -5.15 -1.11 -6.17
C LEU A 6 -5.80 -0.95 -4.79
N GLY A 7 -5.28 0.00 -4.02
CA GLY A 7 -5.76 0.36 -2.70
C GLY A 7 -4.68 0.31 -1.62
N THR A 8 -5.13 0.31 -0.38
CA THR A 8 -4.27 0.38 0.80
C THR A 8 -4.23 -0.97 1.52
N TRP A 9 -3.01 -1.44 1.77
CA TRP A 9 -2.71 -2.72 2.36
C TRP A 9 -1.88 -2.55 3.63
N LYS A 10 -2.26 -3.21 4.72
CA LYS A 10 -1.50 -3.17 5.98
C LYS A 10 -0.82 -4.50 6.24
N LEU A 11 0.43 -4.47 6.73
CA LEU A 11 1.10 -5.69 7.16
C LEU A 11 0.42 -6.27 8.40
N VAL A 12 0.03 -7.56 8.32
CA VAL A 12 -0.50 -8.33 9.46
C VAL A 12 0.51 -9.34 9.98
N SER A 13 1.25 -9.99 9.09
CA SER A 13 2.20 -11.05 9.44
C SER A 13 3.38 -11.04 8.49
N SER A 14 4.54 -11.45 8.97
CA SER A 14 5.72 -11.59 8.13
C SER A 14 6.54 -12.76 8.66
N GLU A 15 7.02 -13.60 7.76
CA GLU A 15 7.85 -14.75 8.08
C GLU A 15 9.19 -14.60 7.37
N LYS A 16 10.28 -14.93 8.05
CA LYS A 16 11.65 -14.95 7.47
C LYS A 16 12.14 -13.66 6.81
N PHE A 17 11.49 -12.52 7.09
CA PHE A 17 11.91 -11.21 6.57
C PHE A 17 13.32 -10.82 7.04
N GLU A 18 13.71 -11.21 8.26
CA GLU A 18 15.07 -11.00 8.74
C GLU A 18 16.11 -11.77 7.91
N ASP A 19 15.79 -13.01 7.52
CA ASP A 19 16.67 -13.85 6.70
C ASP A 19 16.79 -13.28 5.27
N TYR A 20 15.68 -12.86 4.68
CA TYR A 20 15.67 -12.14 3.40
C TYR A 20 16.58 -10.91 3.43
N MET A 21 16.41 -10.03 4.43
CA MET A 21 17.26 -8.85 4.57
C MET A 21 18.74 -9.22 4.80
N LYS A 22 19.02 -10.34 5.48
CA LYS A 22 20.38 -10.83 5.69
C LYS A 22 21.05 -11.25 4.38
N GLU A 23 20.32 -11.95 3.50
CA GLU A 23 20.82 -12.36 2.18
C GLU A 23 21.07 -11.16 1.26
N LEU A 24 20.27 -10.10 1.38
CA LEU A 24 20.53 -8.82 0.72
C LEU A 24 21.75 -8.08 1.26
N GLY A 25 22.35 -8.53 2.37
CA GLY A 25 23.50 -7.89 3.00
C GLY A 25 23.16 -6.77 3.97
N VAL A 26 21.88 -6.62 4.36
CA VAL A 26 21.44 -5.59 5.32
C VAL A 26 22.00 -5.90 6.71
N GLY A 27 22.58 -4.90 7.38
CA GLY A 27 23.18 -5.05 8.71
C GLY A 27 22.17 -5.40 9.82
N PHE A 28 22.61 -6.16 10.84
CA PHE A 28 21.75 -6.74 11.90
C PHE A 28 20.76 -5.76 12.55
N ALA A 29 21.22 -4.55 12.89
CA ALA A 29 20.38 -3.53 13.52
C ALA A 29 19.18 -3.14 12.64
N MET A 30 19.41 -2.89 11.35
CA MET A 30 18.34 -2.57 10.39
C MET A 30 17.40 -3.74 10.19
N ARG A 31 17.90 -4.98 10.23
CA ARG A 31 17.04 -6.16 10.11
C ARG A 31 16.09 -6.31 11.29
N LYS A 32 16.54 -6.03 12.51
CA LYS A 32 15.69 -6.04 13.71
C LYS A 32 14.62 -4.94 13.66
N LEU A 33 15.01 -3.71 13.28
CA LEU A 33 14.05 -2.61 13.13
C LEU A 33 13.02 -2.89 12.02
N GLY A 34 13.47 -3.41 10.87
CA GLY A 34 12.59 -3.77 9.77
C GLY A 34 11.59 -4.88 10.13
N SER A 35 12.01 -5.87 10.91
CA SER A 35 11.14 -6.98 11.35
C SER A 35 10.06 -6.56 12.36
N LEU A 36 10.29 -5.46 13.08
CA LEU A 36 9.31 -4.87 14.00
C LEU A 36 8.39 -3.86 13.31
N ALA A 37 8.75 -3.40 12.11
CA ALA A 37 7.98 -2.43 11.36
C ALA A 37 6.68 -3.07 10.83
N LYS A 38 5.59 -2.29 10.90
CA LYS A 38 4.28 -2.64 10.32
C LYS A 38 3.94 -1.66 9.21
N PRO A 39 4.52 -1.83 8.00
CA PRO A 39 4.30 -0.90 6.91
C PRO A 39 2.86 -0.94 6.41
N THR A 40 2.43 0.19 5.86
CA THR A 40 1.26 0.34 5.02
C THR A 40 1.72 0.51 3.58
N VAL A 41 1.22 -0.31 2.67
CA VAL A 41 1.50 -0.25 1.23
C VAL A 41 0.28 0.31 0.52
N ILE A 42 0.46 1.37 -0.27
CA ILE A 42 -0.59 2.01 -1.04
C ILE A 42 -0.22 1.84 -2.51
N ILE A 43 -1.10 1.23 -3.28
CA ILE A 43 -0.93 1.02 -4.72
C ILE A 43 -2.00 1.80 -5.45
N SER A 44 -1.57 2.72 -6.31
CA SER A 44 -2.45 3.54 -7.15
C SER A 44 -2.05 3.43 -8.62
N ALA A 45 -2.98 3.73 -9.51
CA ALA A 45 -2.73 3.84 -10.94
C ALA A 45 -3.30 5.17 -11.43
N ASP A 46 -2.53 5.86 -12.25
CA ASP A 46 -2.93 7.04 -13.02
C ASP A 46 -2.60 6.77 -14.49
N GLU A 47 -3.63 6.63 -15.31
CA GLU A 47 -3.52 6.19 -16.71
C GLU A 47 -2.69 4.90 -16.88
N ASP A 48 -1.45 5.03 -17.36
CA ASP A 48 -0.51 3.94 -17.60
C ASP A 48 0.63 3.85 -16.56
N MET A 49 0.63 4.75 -15.58
CA MET A 49 1.60 4.83 -14.49
C MET A 49 1.05 4.17 -13.23
N LEU A 50 1.74 3.16 -12.71
CA LEU A 50 1.48 2.62 -11.38
C LEU A 50 2.42 3.26 -10.36
N THR A 51 1.89 3.53 -9.17
CA THR A 51 2.67 3.99 -8.03
C THR A 51 2.51 2.99 -6.88
N ILE A 52 3.64 2.58 -6.30
CA ILE A 52 3.68 1.81 -5.05
C ILE A 52 4.35 2.68 -4.00
N LYS A 53 3.58 3.08 -3.00
CA LYS A 53 4.06 3.81 -1.83
C LYS A 53 4.10 2.86 -0.63
N THR A 54 5.22 2.80 0.07
CA THR A 54 5.37 2.05 1.32
C THR A 54 5.65 3.03 2.45
N GLU A 55 4.77 3.07 3.43
CA GLU A 55 4.87 3.94 4.60
C GLU A 55 5.17 3.09 5.84
N SER A 56 6.19 3.47 6.61
CA SER A 56 6.51 2.83 7.88
C SER A 56 7.04 3.85 8.89
N PRO A 57 7.01 3.58 10.20
CA PRO A 57 7.61 4.48 11.18
C PRO A 57 9.13 4.69 11.00
N VAL A 58 9.80 3.80 10.27
CA VAL A 58 11.25 3.82 10.08
C VAL A 58 11.63 4.59 8.82
N LYS A 59 11.01 4.27 7.68
CA LYS A 59 11.31 4.87 6.37
C LYS A 59 10.12 4.73 5.43
N ASN A 60 9.88 5.77 4.64
CA ASN A 60 8.89 5.78 3.58
C ASN A 60 9.59 5.71 2.22
N THR A 61 9.02 4.97 1.29
CA THR A 61 9.51 4.88 -0.09
C THR A 61 8.36 4.98 -1.07
N GLU A 62 8.62 5.52 -2.25
CA GLU A 62 7.65 5.65 -3.32
C GLU A 62 8.34 5.36 -4.65
N ILE A 63 7.72 4.51 -5.46
CA ILE A 63 8.16 4.22 -6.82
C ILE A 63 6.98 4.43 -7.77
N SER A 64 7.25 5.03 -8.93
CA SER A 64 6.29 5.20 -10.02
C SER A 64 6.88 4.61 -11.29
N PHE A 65 6.14 3.72 -11.95
CA PHE A 65 6.64 2.93 -13.07
C PHE A 65 5.52 2.56 -14.04
N LYS A 66 5.92 2.25 -15.28
CA LYS A 66 5.05 1.62 -16.28
C LYS A 66 5.33 0.13 -16.33
N LEU A 67 4.29 -0.69 -16.49
CA LEU A 67 4.45 -2.14 -16.59
C LEU A 67 5.33 -2.50 -17.81
N GLY A 68 6.28 -3.41 -17.59
CA GLY A 68 7.21 -3.90 -18.61
C GLY A 68 8.34 -2.92 -18.97
N GLN A 69 8.44 -1.76 -18.31
CA GLN A 69 9.51 -0.79 -18.55
C GLN A 69 10.50 -0.79 -17.39
N GLU A 70 11.79 -0.76 -17.72
CA GLU A 70 12.85 -0.62 -16.72
C GLU A 70 12.89 0.80 -16.17
N PHE A 71 13.18 0.94 -14.88
CA PHE A 71 13.35 2.22 -14.19
C PHE A 71 14.44 2.12 -13.12
N GLU A 72 14.99 3.27 -12.72
CA GLU A 72 15.92 3.35 -11.59
C GLU A 72 15.13 3.40 -10.28
N GLU A 73 15.53 2.55 -9.33
CA GLU A 73 14.93 2.49 -8.00
C GLU A 73 16.02 2.64 -6.94
N THR A 74 15.77 3.45 -5.92
CA THR A 74 16.57 3.44 -4.70
C THR A 74 15.78 2.74 -3.61
N THR A 75 16.21 1.54 -3.26
CA THR A 75 15.56 0.69 -2.27
C THR A 75 15.67 1.24 -0.85
N THR A 76 14.84 0.75 0.07
CA THR A 76 14.82 1.19 1.48
C THR A 76 16.17 1.03 2.17
N ASP A 77 16.94 0.00 1.79
CA ASP A 77 18.29 -0.29 2.26
C ASP A 77 19.40 0.41 1.44
N ASN A 78 19.02 1.42 0.64
CA ASN A 78 19.91 2.34 -0.07
C ASN A 78 20.71 1.72 -1.23
N ARG A 79 20.28 0.57 -1.76
CA ARG A 79 20.80 0.05 -3.03
C ARG A 79 20.15 0.78 -4.19
N LYS A 80 20.97 1.15 -5.18
CA LYS A 80 20.51 1.61 -6.50
C LYS A 80 20.31 0.38 -7.38
N THR A 81 19.08 0.16 -7.82
CA THR A 81 18.70 -0.99 -8.64
C THR A 81 18.15 -0.53 -9.97
N LYS A 82 18.32 -1.37 -11.00
CA LYS A 82 17.45 -1.34 -12.19
C LYS A 82 16.29 -2.28 -11.93
N SER A 83 15.09 -1.74 -11.99
CA SER A 83 13.88 -2.45 -11.62
C SER A 83 12.91 -2.53 -12.78
N VAL A 84 12.19 -3.64 -12.89
CA VAL A 84 11.09 -3.82 -13.85
C VAL A 84 9.92 -4.49 -13.14
N VAL A 85 8.71 -3.99 -13.40
CA VAL A 85 7.49 -4.59 -12.88
C VAL A 85 6.65 -5.11 -14.02
N THR A 86 6.24 -6.37 -13.94
CA THR A 86 5.40 -7.04 -14.94
C THR A 86 4.19 -7.67 -14.28
N LEU A 87 3.18 -7.99 -15.09
CA LEU A 87 2.06 -8.83 -14.68
C LEU A 87 2.20 -10.18 -15.39
N ASP A 88 2.26 -11.26 -14.63
CA ASP A 88 2.32 -12.63 -15.14
C ASP A 88 1.25 -13.47 -14.45
N ASN A 89 0.33 -14.04 -15.22
CA ASN A 89 -0.75 -14.92 -14.73
C ASN A 89 -1.53 -14.38 -13.51
N GLY A 90 -1.75 -13.06 -13.45
CA GLY A 90 -2.44 -12.40 -12.34
C GLY A 90 -1.54 -12.03 -11.16
N SER A 91 -0.27 -12.42 -11.18
CA SER A 91 0.74 -12.00 -10.21
C SER A 91 1.44 -10.72 -10.67
N MET A 92 1.75 -9.81 -9.74
CA MET A 92 2.66 -8.69 -10.01
C MET A 92 4.08 -9.10 -9.66
N ILE A 93 4.98 -9.08 -10.65
CA ILE A 93 6.37 -9.50 -10.50
C ILE A 93 7.28 -8.27 -10.60
N HIS A 94 7.98 -7.94 -9.52
CA HIS A 94 8.92 -6.83 -9.44
C HIS A 94 10.33 -7.38 -9.31
N VAL A 95 11.11 -7.28 -10.38
CA VAL A 95 12.50 -7.74 -10.42
C VAL A 95 13.41 -6.53 -10.19
N GLN A 96 14.38 -6.67 -9.28
CA GLN A 96 15.38 -5.67 -8.94
C GLN A 96 16.76 -6.23 -9.20
N LYS A 97 17.58 -5.54 -10.00
CA LYS A 97 18.96 -5.95 -10.33
C LYS A 97 19.98 -4.91 -9.86
N TRP A 98 21.06 -5.36 -9.23
CA TRP A 98 22.20 -4.52 -8.79
C TRP A 98 23.46 -5.37 -8.64
N ASP A 99 24.64 -4.85 -9.00
CA ASP A 99 25.96 -5.50 -8.75
C ASP A 99 25.98 -7.03 -8.99
N ASP A 100 25.51 -7.47 -10.17
CA ASP A 100 25.38 -8.88 -10.58
C ASP A 100 24.43 -9.75 -9.72
N LYS A 101 23.66 -9.13 -8.84
CA LYS A 101 22.61 -9.74 -8.01
C LYS A 101 21.23 -9.39 -8.53
N GLU A 102 20.28 -10.24 -8.18
CA GLU A 102 18.87 -10.07 -8.48
C GLU A 102 18.03 -10.42 -7.25
N SER A 103 16.94 -9.68 -7.04
CA SER A 103 15.86 -10.02 -6.13
C SER A 103 14.54 -9.90 -6.87
N THR A 104 13.63 -10.84 -6.62
CA THR A 104 12.29 -10.81 -7.19
C THR A 104 11.26 -10.71 -6.07
N ILE A 105 10.37 -9.74 -6.17
CA ILE A 105 9.22 -9.53 -5.29
C ILE A 105 7.96 -9.83 -6.10
N LYS A 106 7.31 -10.96 -5.82
CA LYS A 106 6.03 -11.36 -6.40
C LYS A 106 4.88 -10.98 -5.46
N ARG A 107 3.79 -10.44 -5.99
CA ARG A 107 2.57 -10.14 -5.23
C ARG A 107 1.38 -10.86 -5.85
N ASP A 108 0.63 -11.58 -5.02
CA ASP A 108 -0.62 -12.24 -5.37
C ASP A 108 -1.76 -11.67 -4.54
N VAL A 109 -2.97 -11.61 -5.10
CA VAL A 109 -4.18 -11.24 -4.35
C VAL A 109 -5.10 -12.45 -4.32
N VAL A 110 -5.40 -12.95 -3.12
CA VAL A 110 -6.29 -14.09 -2.86
C VAL A 110 -7.24 -13.70 -1.75
N ASP A 111 -8.56 -13.83 -1.97
CA ASP A 111 -9.60 -13.53 -0.97
C ASP A 111 -9.44 -12.16 -0.27
N GLU A 112 -9.18 -11.09 -1.06
CA GLU A 112 -8.93 -9.72 -0.59
C GLU A 112 -7.66 -9.54 0.28
N LYS A 113 -6.74 -10.51 0.22
CA LYS A 113 -5.46 -10.51 0.92
C LYS A 113 -4.33 -10.46 -0.09
N MET A 114 -3.36 -9.58 0.14
CA MET A 114 -2.15 -9.57 -0.68
C MET A 114 -1.09 -10.47 -0.03
N VAL A 115 -0.53 -11.41 -0.80
CA VAL A 115 0.59 -12.23 -0.36
C VAL A 115 1.81 -11.82 -1.16
N VAL A 116 2.92 -11.55 -0.49
CA VAL A 116 4.14 -10.99 -1.09
C VAL A 116 5.29 -11.97 -0.92
N TYR A 117 5.83 -12.49 -2.00
CA TYR A 117 6.92 -13.46 -2.01
C TYR A 117 8.20 -12.75 -2.41
N ALA A 118 9.27 -12.90 -1.64
CA ALA A 118 10.59 -12.36 -2.00
C ALA A 118 11.58 -13.51 -2.23
N HIS A 119 12.41 -13.42 -3.28
CA HIS A 119 13.47 -14.37 -3.60
C HIS A 119 14.83 -13.62 -3.64
N PRO A 120 15.94 -14.17 -3.10
CA PRO A 120 16.23 -15.58 -2.82
C PRO A 120 15.55 -16.27 -1.61
N ALA A 121 15.06 -15.56 -0.58
CA ALA A 121 14.43 -16.20 0.59
C ALA A 121 13.00 -15.71 0.94
N ILE A 122 12.02 -16.59 0.64
CA ILE A 122 10.73 -16.93 1.30
C ILE A 122 9.62 -15.83 1.51
N ASN A 123 8.36 -16.31 1.44
CA ASN A 123 7.05 -15.67 1.65
C ASN A 123 6.96 -14.63 2.78
N SER A 124 6.35 -13.50 2.47
CA SER A 124 5.79 -12.54 3.42
C SER A 124 4.26 -12.38 3.20
N LEU A 125 3.46 -12.39 4.25
CA LEU A 125 1.98 -12.39 4.14
C LEU A 125 1.40 -11.01 4.47
N LEU A 126 1.09 -10.19 3.47
CA LEU A 126 0.64 -8.80 3.67
C LEU A 126 -0.89 -8.66 3.66
N VAL A 127 -1.54 -8.89 4.80
CA VAL A 127 -3.02 -8.92 4.88
C VAL A 127 -3.64 -7.68 5.50
N ARG A 128 -4.35 -6.90 4.68
CA ARG A 128 -5.75 -6.47 4.84
C ARG A 128 -5.92 -5.30 3.88
N ARG A 129 -6.71 -5.49 2.82
CA ARG A 129 -7.24 -4.36 2.05
C ARG A 129 -8.12 -3.57 3.02
N THR A 130 -7.66 -2.40 3.45
CA THR A 130 -8.61 -1.44 4.01
C THR A 130 -9.47 -1.00 2.84
N GLY A 131 -10.76 -1.35 2.87
CA GLY A 131 -11.74 -0.93 1.86
C GLY A 131 -11.66 0.58 1.61
N PRO A 132 -12.25 1.08 0.50
CA PRO A 132 -12.10 2.46 0.10
C PRO A 132 -12.37 3.37 1.29
N ASP A 133 -11.43 4.27 1.56
CA ASP A 133 -11.63 5.30 2.56
C ASP A 133 -12.87 6.11 2.13
N ARG A 134 -14.02 5.81 2.75
CA ARG A 134 -15.29 6.48 2.42
C ARG A 134 -15.24 7.97 2.74
N THR A 135 -14.17 8.46 3.36
CA THR A 135 -13.87 9.88 3.51
C THR A 135 -13.58 10.56 2.16
N ALA A 136 -13.06 9.83 1.16
CA ALA A 136 -12.76 10.38 -0.17
C ALA A 136 -14.00 10.60 -1.05
N LEU A 137 -15.07 9.84 -0.84
CA LEU A 137 -16.32 9.96 -1.63
C LEU A 137 -17.21 11.14 -1.22
N LEU A 138 -16.88 11.87 -0.15
CA LEU A 138 -17.62 13.07 0.26
C LEU A 138 -17.10 14.36 -0.39
N THR A 139 -16.04 14.29 -1.20
CA THR A 139 -15.43 15.48 -1.83
C THR A 139 -15.74 15.50 -3.33
N PRO A 140 -17.02 15.69 -3.71
CA PRO A 140 -17.37 17.02 -4.26
C PRO A 140 -18.77 17.55 -3.87
N LEU A 141 -19.48 17.00 -2.87
CA LEU A 141 -20.88 17.42 -2.58
C LEU A 141 -21.05 18.56 -1.57
N ILE A 142 -19.97 19.07 -0.95
CA ILE A 142 -20.06 20.13 0.09
C ILE A 142 -19.75 21.54 -0.47
N LYS A 143 -19.42 21.69 -1.77
CA LYS A 143 -19.15 23.02 -2.35
C LYS A 143 -20.39 23.79 -2.85
N SER A 144 -21.59 23.21 -2.80
CA SER A 144 -22.83 23.91 -3.15
C SER A 144 -23.81 23.87 -1.98
N ASN A 145 -24.11 25.05 -1.43
CA ASN A 145 -25.02 25.30 -0.31
C ASN A 145 -24.54 24.82 1.05
N ILE A 146 -23.97 25.76 1.81
CA ILE A 146 -24.52 26.30 3.06
C ILE A 146 -23.43 27.24 3.61
N THR A 147 -23.68 28.54 3.61
CA THR A 147 -23.00 29.47 4.52
C THR A 147 -23.79 29.49 5.82
N PRO A 148 -23.27 29.00 6.96
CA PRO A 148 -23.88 29.29 8.24
C PRO A 148 -23.11 30.42 8.95
N PRO A 149 -23.80 31.42 9.52
CA PRO A 149 -23.24 32.16 10.63
C PRO A 149 -23.25 31.23 11.87
N PHE A 150 -22.41 31.53 12.85
CA PHE A 150 -22.22 30.83 14.13
C PHE A 150 -21.12 29.76 14.17
N THR A 151 -20.09 30.09 14.96
CA THR A 151 -18.96 29.25 15.34
C THR A 151 -19.43 28.14 16.27
N LEU A 152 -19.76 26.98 15.71
CA LEU A 152 -19.88 25.72 16.45
C LEU A 152 -18.58 24.92 16.31
N SER A 153 -18.03 24.48 17.44
CA SER A 153 -16.82 23.65 17.52
C SER A 153 -16.94 22.39 16.67
N LEU A 154 -15.87 22.04 15.92
CA LEU A 154 -15.77 20.87 15.03
C LEU A 154 -16.24 19.54 15.67
N LYS A 155 -16.15 19.41 17.00
CA LYS A 155 -16.58 18.21 17.72
C LYS A 155 -18.09 18.02 17.71
N SER A 156 -18.89 19.09 17.70
CA SER A 156 -20.35 18.99 17.71
C SER A 156 -20.92 18.69 16.32
N THR A 157 -20.30 19.22 15.25
CA THR A 157 -20.76 19.02 13.88
C THR A 157 -20.58 17.57 13.41
N MET A 158 -19.48 16.89 13.77
CA MET A 158 -19.30 15.47 13.42
C MET A 158 -20.33 14.55 14.10
N VAL A 159 -20.77 14.88 15.32
CA VAL A 159 -21.75 14.07 16.06
C VAL A 159 -23.15 14.17 15.44
N ILE A 160 -23.52 15.34 14.91
CA ILE A 160 -24.81 15.53 14.23
C ILE A 160 -24.84 14.75 12.91
N ILE A 161 -23.76 14.84 12.11
CA ILE A 161 -23.65 14.14 10.81
C ILE A 161 -23.65 12.62 11.00
N ALA A 162 -22.99 12.11 12.04
CA ALA A 162 -22.99 10.69 12.37
C ALA A 162 -24.37 10.16 12.78
N LYS A 163 -25.19 11.00 13.44
CA LYS A 163 -26.54 10.62 13.89
C LYS A 163 -27.55 10.56 12.73
N GLU A 164 -27.52 11.51 11.81
CA GLU A 164 -28.38 11.49 10.62
C GLU A 164 -28.03 10.34 9.66
N SER A 165 -26.73 10.05 9.49
CA SER A 165 -26.26 8.94 8.64
C SER A 165 -26.75 7.56 9.15
N LEU A 166 -26.88 7.40 10.47
CA LEU A 166 -27.40 6.17 11.08
C LEU A 166 -28.92 6.04 10.90
N GLN A 167 -29.64 7.15 10.89
CA GLN A 167 -31.10 7.17 10.77
C GLN A 167 -31.57 6.87 9.34
N LEU A 168 -30.79 7.27 8.33
CA LEU A 168 -31.01 6.94 6.92
C LEU A 168 -30.72 5.47 6.59
N ALA A 169 -29.80 4.81 7.32
CA ALA A 169 -29.46 3.39 7.09
C ALA A 169 -30.57 2.42 7.55
N HIS A 170 -31.48 2.84 8.43
CA HIS A 170 -32.59 2.02 8.91
C HIS A 170 -33.88 2.15 8.08
N HIS A 171 -33.90 2.98 7.02
CA HIS A 171 -35.09 3.18 6.18
C HIS A 171 -34.98 2.62 4.76
N GLN A 172 -33.91 1.87 4.46
CA GLN A 172 -33.73 1.15 3.20
C GLN A 172 -33.41 -0.33 3.47
N VAL A 173 -34.40 -1.04 4.00
CA VAL A 173 -34.54 -2.48 3.80
C VAL A 173 -35.99 -2.70 3.39
N PRO A 174 -36.28 -3.21 2.18
CA PRO A 174 -37.65 -3.53 1.77
C PRO A 174 -38.26 -4.67 2.60
#